data_AF-A0A8K1FW61-F1
#
_entry.id   AF-A0A8K1FW61-F1
#
_cell.length_a   1.000
_cell.length_b   1.000
_cell.length_c   1.000
_cell.angle_alpha   90.00
_cell.angle_beta   90.00
_cell.angle_gamma   90.00
#
_symmetry.space_group_name_H-M   'P 1'
#
loop_
_entity.id
_entity.type
_entity.pdbx_description
1 polymer ?
#
loop_
_entity_poly.entity_id
_entity_poly.type
_entity_poly.pdbx_seq_one_letter_code
_entity_poly.pdbx_strand_id
1 'polypeptide(L)'
;MSRSGPADGVPNVPNVPTVGPLMVSLGPLTVSFARVPTLEQIQAKNPGVGLGGRYRPPLCEARSRTAVIVPHRNRESHLGHLLYHLHPFLQRQQLHYGIYVVHQAGNSTFNRAKLLNVGVKEALKDEDWDCLFLHDVDLIPENDHNLYTCDPWNPKHASVAMNKFGYSLPYPQYFGGVSALTPDQYMKINGFPNEYWGWGGEDDDIATRVRLAGMKISRPPVSIGHYKMVKHKSDKGNEENPHRFDLLVRTQRSWTQDGMNSLTYVLLAKELRPLYTNLTVDIGRDPRAAPRAAPGSPRRLRDEMLHKPPRGDLPVPLSLSLSLSLSPPPPPPRSPAAAGNGSDTPGLGTATGTLGTEPRAVGTATGALGTEPRAVGTATGALGTEPRAGGTQPKALGTEPQ
;
A
#
# COMPACT_ATOMS: atom_id res chain seq x y z
N MET A 1 32.71 66.06 -2.82
CA MET A 1 33.64 64.92 -3.05
C MET A 1 33.93 64.33 -1.68
N SER A 2 33.66 63.06 -1.36
CA SER A 2 33.07 61.97 -2.16
C SER A 2 32.31 61.02 -1.23
N ARG A 3 31.18 60.47 -1.65
CA ARG A 3 30.50 59.39 -0.89
C ARG A 3 31.10 58.05 -1.30
N SER A 4 31.63 57.31 -0.34
CA SER A 4 31.97 55.90 -0.51
C SER A 4 30.69 55.05 -0.54
N GLY A 5 30.40 54.41 -1.67
CA GLY A 5 29.34 53.39 -1.75
C GLY A 5 29.79 52.06 -1.14
N PRO A 6 28.86 51.18 -0.74
CA PRO A 6 29.18 49.81 -0.37
C PRO A 6 29.62 49.01 -1.60
N ALA A 7 30.58 48.10 -1.41
CA ALA A 7 31.01 47.17 -2.44
C ALA A 7 30.16 45.90 -2.38
N ASP A 8 29.09 45.85 -3.17
CA ASP A 8 28.27 44.64 -3.32
C ASP A 8 28.99 43.58 -4.17
N GLY A 9 29.87 42.83 -3.51
CA GLY A 9 30.57 41.68 -4.05
C GLY A 9 29.84 40.36 -3.78
N VAL A 10 28.53 40.27 -4.05
CA VAL A 10 27.82 38.98 -4.03
C VAL A 10 28.19 38.23 -5.32
N PRO A 11 28.81 37.03 -5.26
CA PRO A 11 29.11 36.26 -6.46
C PRO A 11 27.81 35.93 -7.19
N ASN A 12 27.73 36.32 -8.46
CA ASN A 12 26.57 36.08 -9.29
C ASN A 12 26.39 34.56 -9.46
N VAL A 13 25.43 33.98 -8.73
CA VAL A 13 25.12 32.54 -8.81
C VAL A 13 24.74 32.27 -10.27
N PRO A 14 25.38 31.29 -10.95
CA PRO A 14 25.04 30.98 -12.33
C PRO A 14 23.54 30.74 -12.44
N ASN A 15 22.89 31.34 -13.44
CA ASN A 15 21.44 31.28 -13.59
C ASN A 15 21.03 29.82 -13.90
N VAL A 16 20.76 29.06 -12.85
CA VAL A 16 20.52 27.61 -12.92
C VAL A 16 19.26 27.38 -13.75
N PRO A 17 19.29 26.51 -14.77
CA PRO A 17 18.13 26.34 -15.63
C PRO A 17 16.92 25.83 -14.82
N THR A 18 15.76 26.46 -15.08
CA THR A 18 14.44 25.97 -14.67
C THR A 18 14.33 24.49 -14.99
N VAL A 19 13.92 23.69 -14.00
CA VAL A 19 13.67 22.23 -14.05
C VAL A 19 14.03 21.59 -15.39
N GLY A 20 15.26 21.10 -15.51
CA GLY A 20 15.74 20.47 -16.74
C GLY A 20 14.90 19.25 -17.13
N PRO A 21 14.95 18.77 -18.39
CA PRO A 21 14.35 17.48 -18.74
C PRO A 21 14.90 16.37 -17.85
N LEU A 22 14.10 15.33 -17.60
CA LEU A 22 14.54 14.13 -16.88
C LEU A 22 15.83 13.61 -17.53
N MET A 23 16.83 13.24 -16.72
CA MET A 23 18.22 13.13 -17.22
C MET A 23 18.47 12.00 -18.22
N VAL A 24 17.48 11.13 -18.48
CA VAL A 24 17.50 10.06 -19.48
C VAL A 24 16.06 9.88 -20.01
N SER A 25 15.88 9.15 -21.12
CA SER A 25 14.60 8.50 -21.45
C SER A 25 14.22 7.51 -20.33
N LEU A 26 13.50 8.00 -19.33
CA LEU A 26 13.08 7.24 -18.16
C LEU A 26 11.85 6.38 -18.49
N GLY A 27 11.66 5.26 -17.78
CA GLY A 27 10.63 4.28 -18.13
C GLY A 27 10.62 3.06 -17.19
N PRO A 28 10.18 1.89 -17.68
CA PRO A 28 10.17 0.65 -16.91
C PRO A 28 11.56 0.27 -16.37
N LEU A 29 11.59 -0.24 -15.15
CA LEU A 29 12.81 -0.62 -14.43
C LEU A 29 12.81 -2.11 -14.09
N THR A 30 13.92 -2.78 -14.40
CA THR A 30 14.15 -4.15 -13.95
C THR A 30 14.58 -4.18 -12.48
N VAL A 31 13.63 -4.48 -11.59
CA VAL A 31 13.91 -4.70 -10.16
C VAL A 31 14.20 -6.19 -9.90
N SER A 32 15.30 -6.47 -9.20
CA SER A 32 15.78 -7.81 -8.87
C SER A 32 16.28 -7.90 -7.43
N PHE A 33 15.93 -8.99 -6.74
CA PHE A 33 16.30 -9.25 -5.34
C PHE A 33 17.31 -10.38 -5.19
N ALA A 34 18.01 -10.74 -6.27
CA ALA A 34 18.94 -11.89 -6.27
C ALA A 34 20.18 -11.71 -5.39
N ARG A 35 20.58 -10.46 -5.11
CA ARG A 35 21.68 -10.11 -4.20
C ARG A 35 21.34 -8.83 -3.44
N VAL A 36 21.65 -8.80 -2.14
CA VAL A 36 21.62 -7.58 -1.32
C VAL A 36 23.01 -6.93 -1.41
N PRO A 37 23.15 -5.73 -1.97
CA PRO A 37 24.44 -5.02 -1.97
C PRO A 37 24.79 -4.52 -0.56
N THR A 38 26.08 -4.36 -0.26
CA THR A 38 26.50 -3.74 1.01
C THR A 38 26.25 -2.22 0.98
N LEU A 39 26.18 -1.57 2.14
CA LEU A 39 25.95 -0.13 2.20
C LEU A 39 27.10 0.66 1.52
N GLU A 40 28.33 0.16 1.62
CA GLU A 40 29.52 0.74 0.99
C GLU A 40 29.41 0.65 -0.54
N GLN A 41 28.91 -0.47 -1.09
CA GLN A 41 28.66 -0.63 -2.53
C GLN A 41 27.55 0.32 -3.02
N ILE A 42 26.51 0.54 -2.21
CA ILE A 42 25.43 1.48 -2.53
C ILE A 42 25.95 2.92 -2.48
N GLN A 43 26.79 3.26 -1.50
CA GLN A 43 27.42 4.58 -1.39
C GLN A 43 28.37 4.86 -2.56
N ALA A 44 29.23 3.90 -2.91
CA ALA A 44 30.15 4.02 -4.05
C ALA A 44 29.40 4.20 -5.39
N LYS A 45 28.21 3.62 -5.54
CA LYS A 45 27.34 3.80 -6.71
C LYS A 45 26.64 5.17 -6.75
N ASN A 46 26.54 5.88 -5.62
CA ASN A 46 25.77 7.12 -5.49
C ASN A 46 26.63 8.26 -4.91
N PRO A 47 27.74 8.68 -5.57
CA PRO A 47 28.68 9.66 -5.03
C PRO A 47 28.10 11.08 -4.83
N GLY A 48 26.94 11.38 -5.41
CA GLY A 48 26.22 12.63 -5.17
C GLY A 48 25.41 12.66 -3.88
N VAL A 49 25.22 11.52 -3.20
CA VAL A 49 24.44 11.43 -1.95
C VAL A 49 25.35 11.77 -0.77
N GLY A 50 24.99 12.83 -0.04
CA GLY A 50 25.66 13.29 1.17
C GLY A 50 25.10 12.67 2.45
N LEU A 51 25.77 12.97 3.58
CA LEU A 51 25.38 12.51 4.91
C LEU A 51 23.89 12.77 5.23
N GLY A 52 23.26 11.81 5.91
CA GLY A 52 21.81 11.79 6.13
C GLY A 52 21.01 11.30 4.92
N GLY A 53 21.67 10.77 3.88
CA GLY A 53 21.00 10.35 2.64
C GLY A 53 20.40 11.52 1.88
N ARG A 54 21.07 12.68 1.92
CA ARG A 54 20.60 13.93 1.31
C ARG A 54 21.19 14.09 -0.09
N TYR A 55 20.39 14.59 -1.02
CA TYR A 55 20.83 14.90 -2.38
C TYR A 55 20.09 16.12 -2.91
N ARG A 56 20.79 16.94 -3.69
CA ARG A 56 20.22 18.04 -4.48
C ARG A 56 20.84 17.97 -5.90
N PRO A 57 20.07 18.23 -6.98
CA PRO A 57 20.63 18.24 -8.32
C PRO A 57 21.71 19.33 -8.46
N PRO A 58 22.92 19.01 -8.95
CA PRO A 58 24.02 19.98 -9.02
C PRO A 58 23.95 20.93 -10.23
N LEU A 59 23.07 20.65 -11.21
CA LEU A 59 23.04 21.32 -12.52
C LEU A 59 21.68 21.94 -12.89
N CYS A 60 20.65 21.78 -12.06
CA CYS A 60 19.31 22.35 -12.30
C CYS A 60 18.61 22.63 -10.97
N GLU A 61 17.54 23.42 -11.02
CA GLU A 61 16.62 23.50 -9.88
C GLU A 61 15.94 22.13 -9.67
N ALA A 62 15.64 21.83 -8.40
CA ALA A 62 14.97 20.59 -8.04
C ALA A 62 13.48 20.65 -8.39
N ARG A 63 12.91 19.52 -8.82
CA ARG A 63 11.46 19.43 -9.13
C ARG A 63 10.56 19.61 -7.92
N SER A 64 11.06 19.22 -6.75
CA SER A 64 10.38 19.19 -5.45
C SER A 64 11.43 18.91 -4.38
N ARG A 65 11.20 19.39 -3.16
CA ARG A 65 11.85 18.91 -1.94
C ARG A 65 11.01 17.77 -1.36
N THR A 66 11.53 16.55 -1.36
CA THR A 66 10.81 15.36 -0.92
C THR A 66 11.51 14.65 0.24
N ALA A 67 10.87 14.60 1.41
CA ALA A 67 11.26 13.69 2.48
C ALA A 67 10.68 12.30 2.19
N VAL A 68 11.51 11.26 2.21
CA VAL A 68 11.05 9.86 2.17
C VAL A 68 11.14 9.29 3.59
N ILE A 69 10.01 8.94 4.18
CA ILE A 69 9.90 8.42 5.54
C ILE A 69 9.59 6.92 5.50
N VAL A 70 10.50 6.13 6.07
CA VAL A 70 10.49 4.67 6.05
C VAL A 70 10.37 4.12 7.48
N PRO A 71 9.25 3.50 7.88
CA PRO A 71 9.10 2.88 9.19
C PRO A 71 9.85 1.54 9.19
N HIS A 72 10.68 1.29 10.21
CA HIS A 72 11.65 0.20 10.17
C HIS A 72 11.85 -0.51 11.53
N ARG A 73 12.05 -1.83 11.49
CA ARG A 73 12.67 -2.62 12.56
C ARG A 73 13.03 -4.02 12.03
N ASN A 74 14.26 -4.49 12.24
CA ASN A 74 14.72 -5.86 11.89
C ASN A 74 14.52 -6.21 10.40
N ARG A 75 14.77 -5.25 9.50
CA ARG A 75 14.54 -5.34 8.04
C ARG A 75 15.74 -4.84 7.24
N GLU A 76 16.94 -5.05 7.76
CA GLU A 76 18.19 -4.46 7.25
C GLU A 76 18.48 -4.88 5.79
N SER A 77 18.17 -6.14 5.44
CA SER A 77 18.25 -6.65 4.06
C SER A 77 17.30 -5.93 3.10
N HIS A 78 16.06 -5.64 3.55
CA HIS A 78 15.07 -4.92 2.75
C HIS A 78 15.48 -3.45 2.59
N LEU A 79 15.99 -2.83 3.65
CA LEU A 79 16.54 -1.47 3.59
C LEU A 79 17.72 -1.39 2.60
N GLY A 80 18.59 -2.41 2.55
CA GLY A 80 19.64 -2.51 1.54
C GLY A 80 19.10 -2.53 0.11
N HIS A 81 18.06 -3.34 -0.18
CA HIS A 81 17.38 -3.31 -1.48
C HIS A 81 16.73 -1.95 -1.78
N LEU A 82 16.08 -1.34 -0.79
CA LEU A 82 15.43 -0.04 -0.94
C LEU A 82 16.45 1.04 -1.32
N LEU A 83 17.51 1.22 -0.53
CA LEU A 83 18.53 2.24 -0.78
C LEU A 83 19.22 2.01 -2.14
N TYR A 84 19.53 0.76 -2.49
CA TYR A 84 20.15 0.42 -3.78
C TYR A 84 19.35 0.85 -5.01
N HIS A 85 18.02 0.70 -4.96
CA HIS A 85 17.13 1.07 -6.06
C HIS A 85 16.67 2.53 -5.99
N LEU A 86 16.37 3.04 -4.78
CA LEU A 86 15.69 4.32 -4.59
C LEU A 86 16.63 5.52 -4.76
N HIS A 87 17.88 5.47 -4.28
CA HIS A 87 18.82 6.57 -4.49
C HIS A 87 18.99 6.96 -5.96
N PRO A 88 19.35 6.04 -6.89
CA PRO A 88 19.52 6.42 -8.29
C PRO A 88 18.19 6.77 -8.96
N PHE A 89 17.06 6.23 -8.50
CA PHE A 89 15.71 6.59 -8.96
C PHE A 89 15.39 8.06 -8.65
N LEU A 90 15.54 8.49 -7.39
CA LEU A 90 15.25 9.87 -6.97
C LEU A 90 16.21 10.89 -7.61
N GLN A 91 17.47 10.51 -7.83
CA GLN A 91 18.45 11.34 -8.54
C GLN A 91 18.05 11.57 -10.01
N ARG A 92 17.62 10.51 -10.73
CA ARG A 92 17.14 10.64 -12.12
C ARG A 92 15.90 11.53 -12.25
N GLN A 93 15.06 11.57 -11.20
CA GLN A 93 13.92 12.47 -11.08
C GLN A 93 14.27 13.92 -10.70
N GLN A 94 15.56 14.27 -10.53
CA GLN A 94 16.01 15.63 -10.20
C GLN A 94 15.32 16.20 -8.93
N LEU A 95 15.14 15.36 -7.92
CA LEU A 95 14.56 15.76 -6.64
C LEU A 95 15.65 16.30 -5.71
N HIS A 96 15.31 17.29 -4.89
CA HIS A 96 16.00 17.54 -3.64
C HIS A 96 15.36 16.59 -2.62
N TYR A 97 16.10 15.65 -2.04
CA TYR A 97 15.49 14.65 -1.16
C TYR A 97 16.33 14.33 0.06
N GLY A 98 15.67 13.76 1.08
CA GLY A 98 16.27 13.12 2.24
C GLY A 98 15.54 11.83 2.59
N ILE A 99 16.27 10.78 2.95
CA ILE A 99 15.68 9.51 3.39
C ILE A 99 15.78 9.41 4.91
N TYR A 100 14.63 9.23 5.56
CA TYR A 100 14.45 9.12 7.00
C TYR A 100 14.01 7.70 7.36
N VAL A 101 14.89 6.93 7.99
CA VAL A 101 14.58 5.58 8.48
C VAL A 101 14.19 5.69 9.96
N VAL A 102 12.92 5.44 10.26
CA VAL A 102 12.37 5.54 11.61
C VAL A 102 12.42 4.17 12.27
N HIS A 103 13.49 3.92 13.03
CA HIS A 103 13.75 2.67 13.70
C HIS A 103 12.98 2.58 15.04
N GLN A 104 12.03 1.65 15.13
CA GLN A 104 11.32 1.39 16.39
C GLN A 104 12.21 0.65 17.38
N ALA A 105 12.55 1.31 18.49
CA ALA A 105 13.33 0.70 19.55
C ALA A 105 12.56 -0.40 20.30
N GLY A 106 13.29 -1.42 20.74
CA GLY A 106 12.77 -2.51 21.56
C GLY A 106 11.81 -3.48 20.85
N ASN A 107 11.24 -4.38 21.65
CA ASN A 107 10.55 -5.59 21.19
C ASN A 107 9.02 -5.58 21.41
N SER A 108 8.41 -4.41 21.58
CA SER A 108 6.94 -4.22 21.59
C SER A 108 6.34 -4.48 20.21
N THR A 109 5.02 -4.63 20.09
CA THR A 109 4.33 -4.70 18.80
C THR A 109 4.74 -3.53 17.89
N PHE A 110 4.91 -3.78 16.59
CA PHE A 110 5.24 -2.78 15.59
C PHE A 110 4.04 -1.83 15.38
N ASN A 111 4.31 -0.56 15.08
CA ASN A 111 3.25 0.40 14.80
C ASN A 111 3.68 1.32 13.65
N ARG A 112 3.33 0.87 12.44
CA ARG A 112 3.72 1.52 11.18
C ARG A 112 3.26 2.97 11.10
N ALA A 113 1.98 3.23 11.37
CA ALA A 113 1.39 4.56 11.27
C ALA A 113 2.00 5.55 12.28
N LYS A 114 2.21 5.13 13.54
CA LYS A 114 2.87 5.96 14.56
C LYS A 114 4.32 6.28 14.22
N LEU A 115 5.08 5.35 13.63
CA LEU A 115 6.44 5.61 13.16
C LEU A 115 6.47 6.62 11.99
N LEU A 116 5.50 6.55 11.07
CA LEU A 116 5.36 7.53 9.99
C LEU A 116 5.08 8.93 10.55
N ASN A 117 4.17 9.07 11.53
CA ASN A 117 3.95 10.34 12.25
C ASN A 117 5.25 10.89 12.87
N VAL A 118 6.04 10.05 13.55
CA VAL A 118 7.33 10.45 14.14
C VAL A 118 8.32 10.91 13.06
N GLY A 119 8.45 10.15 11.97
CA GLY A 119 9.36 10.51 10.88
C GLY A 119 8.99 11.83 10.21
N VAL A 120 7.69 12.10 9.99
CA VAL A 120 7.22 13.40 9.48
C VAL A 120 7.56 14.52 10.48
N LYS A 121 7.30 14.32 11.77
CA LYS A 121 7.57 15.32 12.81
C LYS A 121 9.06 15.63 12.98
N GLU A 122 9.95 14.67 12.74
CA GLU A 122 11.40 14.91 12.76
C GLU A 122 11.94 15.47 11.43
N ALA A 123 11.41 15.03 10.28
CA ALA A 123 11.83 15.52 8.97
C ALA A 123 11.50 17.01 8.76
N LEU A 124 10.32 17.45 9.20
CA LEU A 124 9.88 18.85 9.15
C LEU A 124 10.67 19.80 10.08
N LYS A 125 11.61 19.30 10.90
CA LYS A 125 12.56 20.14 11.65
C LYS A 125 13.85 20.43 10.88
N ASP A 126 14.15 19.63 9.85
CA ASP A 126 15.42 19.68 9.13
C ASP A 126 15.35 20.51 7.85
N GLU A 127 14.16 20.62 7.24
CA GLU A 127 13.93 21.36 6.01
C GLU A 127 12.41 21.58 5.78
N ASP A 128 12.07 22.67 5.09
CA ASP A 128 10.72 22.93 4.58
C ASP A 128 10.43 22.01 3.39
N TRP A 129 10.04 20.77 3.65
CA TRP A 129 9.74 19.79 2.61
C TRP A 129 8.44 20.13 1.87
N ASP A 130 8.47 20.14 0.53
CA ASP A 130 7.26 20.32 -0.29
C ASP A 130 6.37 19.05 -0.27
N CYS A 131 6.99 17.88 -0.07
CA CYS A 131 6.34 16.59 -0.15
C CYS A 131 6.85 15.58 0.89
N LEU A 132 5.92 14.86 1.51
CA LEU A 132 6.16 13.75 2.43
C LEU A 132 5.81 12.44 1.73
N PHE A 133 6.81 11.63 1.37
CA PHE A 133 6.64 10.29 0.81
C PHE A 133 6.73 9.24 1.91
N LEU A 134 5.62 8.54 2.17
CA LEU A 134 5.45 7.63 3.30
C LEU A 134 5.47 6.20 2.76
N HIS A 135 6.49 5.43 3.14
CA HIS A 135 7.03 4.40 2.25
C HIS A 135 7.42 3.11 2.99
N ASP A 136 6.79 1.99 2.63
CA ASP A 136 7.17 0.68 3.16
C ASP A 136 8.58 0.26 2.71
N VAL A 137 9.35 -0.36 3.60
CA VAL A 137 10.76 -0.69 3.34
C VAL A 137 10.96 -1.73 2.22
N ASP A 138 9.92 -2.46 1.87
CA ASP A 138 9.98 -3.61 0.96
C ASP A 138 9.36 -3.37 -0.43
N LEU A 139 8.84 -2.17 -0.71
CA LEU A 139 8.21 -1.84 -2.00
C LEU A 139 9.14 -1.02 -2.89
N ILE A 140 9.61 -1.60 -3.99
CA ILE A 140 10.48 -0.90 -4.95
C ILE A 140 9.68 -0.47 -6.20
N PRO A 141 9.73 0.80 -6.64
CA PRO A 141 9.05 1.24 -7.86
C PRO A 141 9.70 0.62 -9.11
N GLU A 142 8.86 0.18 -10.06
CA GLU A 142 9.29 -0.44 -11.32
C GLU A 142 9.13 0.48 -12.55
N ASN A 143 8.88 1.78 -12.36
CA ASN A 143 8.82 2.76 -13.45
C ASN A 143 9.24 4.16 -12.96
N ASP A 144 10.29 4.73 -13.56
CA ASP A 144 10.80 6.06 -13.19
C ASP A 144 9.80 7.20 -13.47
N HIS A 145 8.78 6.99 -14.30
CA HIS A 145 7.68 7.96 -14.48
C HIS A 145 6.79 8.11 -13.25
N ASN A 146 6.88 7.23 -12.25
CA ASN A 146 6.16 7.40 -11.00
C ASN A 146 6.90 8.43 -10.13
N LEU A 147 6.70 9.70 -10.41
CA LEU A 147 7.43 10.80 -9.76
C LEU A 147 7.23 10.80 -8.24
N TYR A 148 8.32 10.90 -7.48
CA TYR A 148 8.29 11.06 -6.02
C TYR A 148 8.08 12.54 -5.64
N THR A 149 7.00 13.09 -6.20
CA THR A 149 6.45 14.42 -5.93
C THR A 149 4.99 14.26 -5.50
N CYS A 150 4.48 15.24 -4.76
CA CYS A 150 3.11 15.25 -4.29
C CYS A 150 2.17 15.82 -5.35
N ASP A 151 0.92 15.36 -5.34
CA ASP A 151 -0.17 16.03 -6.05
C ASP A 151 -0.65 17.18 -5.14
N PRO A 152 -0.72 18.43 -5.64
CA PRO A 152 -1.00 19.59 -4.79
C PRO A 152 -2.43 19.61 -4.25
N TRP A 153 -3.37 18.90 -4.88
CA TRP A 153 -4.79 18.93 -4.53
C TRP A 153 -5.22 17.76 -3.67
N ASN A 154 -4.59 16.59 -3.84
CA ASN A 154 -5.08 15.32 -3.30
C ASN A 154 -3.93 14.40 -2.86
N PRO A 155 -4.00 13.76 -1.68
CA PRO A 155 -3.09 12.69 -1.27
C PRO A 155 -2.89 11.64 -2.37
N LYS A 156 -1.63 11.39 -2.75
CA LYS A 156 -1.25 10.44 -3.79
C LYS A 156 -1.05 9.04 -3.19
N HIS A 157 -1.67 8.03 -3.79
CA HIS A 157 -1.29 6.63 -3.61
C HIS A 157 -0.37 6.22 -4.77
N ALA A 158 0.91 5.99 -4.48
CA ALA A 158 1.92 5.72 -5.50
C ALA A 158 1.96 4.24 -5.91
N SER A 159 1.77 3.31 -4.96
CA SER A 159 1.85 1.86 -5.15
C SER A 159 0.55 1.22 -5.65
N VAL A 160 0.03 1.73 -6.78
CA VAL A 160 -1.27 1.32 -7.36
C VAL A 160 -1.29 -0.16 -7.76
N ALA A 161 -0.17 -0.69 -8.27
CA ALA A 161 -0.08 -2.01 -8.87
C ALA A 161 1.11 -2.78 -8.28
N MET A 162 0.87 -3.58 -7.25
CA MET A 162 1.92 -4.38 -6.61
C MET A 162 1.95 -5.80 -7.14
N ASN A 163 3.15 -6.35 -7.36
CA ASN A 163 3.34 -7.76 -7.76
C ASN A 163 2.62 -8.77 -6.84
N LYS A 164 2.55 -8.49 -5.53
CA LYS A 164 1.87 -9.33 -4.53
C LYS A 164 0.36 -9.46 -4.73
N PHE A 165 -0.23 -8.52 -5.48
CA PHE A 165 -1.64 -8.46 -5.83
C PHE A 165 -1.86 -8.61 -7.35
N GLY A 166 -0.94 -9.29 -8.05
CA GLY A 166 -1.04 -9.50 -9.49
C GLY A 166 -1.03 -8.20 -10.32
N TYR A 167 -0.29 -7.18 -9.85
CA TYR A 167 -0.25 -5.84 -10.46
C TYR A 167 -1.62 -5.15 -10.59
N SER A 168 -2.55 -5.48 -9.71
CA SER A 168 -3.87 -4.85 -9.62
C SER A 168 -4.06 -4.15 -8.27
N LEU A 169 -4.92 -3.13 -8.24
CA LEU A 169 -5.33 -2.47 -7.00
C LEU A 169 -6.31 -3.39 -6.24
N PRO A 170 -6.08 -3.74 -4.95
CA PRO A 170 -6.93 -4.69 -4.23
C PRO A 170 -8.41 -4.29 -4.14
N TYR A 171 -8.67 -3.00 -3.88
CA TYR A 171 -10.00 -2.39 -3.83
C TYR A 171 -9.89 -0.87 -3.97
N PRO A 172 -10.95 -0.14 -4.39
CA PRO A 172 -10.86 1.28 -4.76
C PRO A 172 -10.35 2.22 -3.66
N GLN A 173 -10.57 1.88 -2.39
CA GLN A 173 -10.18 2.67 -1.22
C GLN A 173 -8.74 2.40 -0.76
N TYR A 174 -8.09 1.34 -1.25
CA TYR A 174 -6.76 0.90 -0.78
C TYR A 174 -5.70 2.01 -0.86
N PHE A 175 -5.01 2.26 0.26
CA PHE A 175 -4.03 3.35 0.42
C PHE A 175 -2.71 2.88 1.09
N GLY A 176 -2.52 1.57 1.29
CA GLY A 176 -1.33 1.00 1.89
C GLY A 176 -0.11 0.98 0.97
N GLY A 177 1.06 0.61 1.51
CA GLY A 177 2.30 0.56 0.76
C GLY A 177 3.04 1.91 0.73
N VAL A 178 2.95 2.61 -0.42
CA VAL A 178 3.63 3.90 -0.66
C VAL A 178 2.60 4.97 -1.02
N SER A 179 2.55 6.02 -0.20
CA SER A 179 1.69 7.19 -0.39
C SER A 179 2.48 8.49 -0.26
N ALA A 180 1.90 9.60 -0.71
CA ALA A 180 2.52 10.92 -0.60
C ALA A 180 1.50 12.01 -0.31
N LEU A 181 1.85 12.92 0.60
CA LEU A 181 1.03 14.05 1.03
C LEU A 181 1.91 15.30 1.14
N THR A 182 1.40 16.47 0.77
CA THR A 182 2.05 17.72 1.18
C THR A 182 1.95 17.86 2.71
N PRO A 183 2.82 18.64 3.38
CA PRO A 183 2.69 18.88 4.82
C PRO A 183 1.30 19.37 5.21
N ASP A 184 0.70 20.28 4.42
CA ASP A 184 -0.65 20.78 4.64
C ASP A 184 -1.71 19.69 4.56
N GLN A 185 -1.65 18.83 3.52
CA GLN A 185 -2.58 17.69 3.38
C GLN A 185 -2.44 16.72 4.57
N TYR A 186 -1.21 16.49 5.03
CA TYR A 186 -0.92 15.63 6.17
C TYR A 186 -1.46 16.20 7.49
N MET A 187 -1.24 17.49 7.75
CA MET A 187 -1.79 18.16 8.94
C MET A 187 -3.32 18.27 8.88
N LYS A 188 -3.90 18.47 7.70
CA LYS A 188 -5.37 18.53 7.49
C LYS A 188 -6.09 17.22 7.86
N ILE A 189 -5.43 16.06 7.74
CA ILE A 189 -5.95 14.76 8.21
C ILE A 189 -5.58 14.43 9.66
N ASN A 190 -4.98 15.37 10.41
CA ASN A 190 -4.35 15.13 11.71
C ASN A 190 -3.28 14.01 11.64
N GLY A 191 -2.57 13.89 10.53
CA GLY A 191 -1.68 12.76 10.23
C GLY A 191 -2.37 11.40 10.36
N PHE A 192 -1.58 10.39 10.72
CA PHE A 192 -2.00 8.98 10.72
C PHE A 192 -2.40 8.51 12.13
N PRO A 193 -3.21 7.45 12.28
CA PRO A 193 -3.62 6.96 13.60
C PRO A 193 -2.42 6.38 14.39
N ASN A 194 -2.39 6.59 15.71
CA ASN A 194 -1.36 6.01 16.59
C ASN A 194 -1.81 4.70 17.25
N GLU A 195 -3.10 4.32 17.18
CA GLU A 195 -3.63 3.16 17.89
C GLU A 195 -3.51 1.81 17.16
N TYR A 196 -2.98 1.80 15.93
CA TYR A 196 -2.78 0.57 15.14
C TYR A 196 -1.45 -0.11 15.49
N TRP A 197 -1.51 -0.95 16.52
CA TRP A 197 -0.42 -1.83 16.93
C TRP A 197 -0.59 -3.21 16.27
N GLY A 198 0.41 -3.65 15.52
CA GLY A 198 0.36 -4.84 14.67
C GLY A 198 -0.08 -4.53 13.24
N TRP A 199 -0.30 -5.57 12.45
CA TRP A 199 -0.62 -5.45 11.02
C TRP A 199 -2.11 -5.22 10.75
N GLY A 200 -2.41 -4.25 9.89
CA GLY A 200 -3.65 -4.17 9.11
C GLY A 200 -4.66 -3.12 9.58
N GLY A 201 -5.28 -2.46 8.60
CA GLY A 201 -6.43 -1.56 8.75
C GLY A 201 -6.06 -0.09 9.05
N GLU A 202 -4.78 0.23 9.25
CA GLU A 202 -4.35 1.61 9.47
C GLU A 202 -4.36 2.41 8.16
N ASP A 203 -4.13 1.75 7.03
CA ASP A 203 -4.23 2.32 5.69
C ASP A 203 -5.69 2.61 5.27
N ASP A 204 -6.64 1.78 5.70
CA ASP A 204 -8.08 2.04 5.53
C ASP A 204 -8.60 3.19 6.42
N ASP A 205 -8.07 3.34 7.63
CA ASP A 205 -8.32 4.50 8.50
C ASP A 205 -7.79 5.77 7.82
N ILE A 206 -6.54 5.76 7.34
CA ILE A 206 -5.95 6.89 6.60
C ILE A 206 -6.79 7.25 5.36
N ALA A 207 -7.19 6.27 4.55
CA ALA A 207 -8.07 6.50 3.40
C ALA A 207 -9.41 7.14 3.81
N THR A 208 -9.93 6.72 4.97
CA THR A 208 -11.14 7.32 5.58
C THR A 208 -10.90 8.76 6.02
N ARG A 209 -9.74 9.09 6.64
CA ARG A 209 -9.38 10.47 7.01
C ARG A 209 -9.26 11.38 5.80
N VAL A 210 -8.62 10.93 4.72
CA VAL A 210 -8.51 11.69 3.45
C VAL A 210 -9.90 12.10 2.96
N ARG A 211 -10.86 11.16 2.95
CA ARG A 211 -12.26 11.43 2.59
C ARG A 211 -12.95 12.39 3.57
N LEU A 212 -12.76 12.22 4.88
CA LEU A 212 -13.37 13.08 5.91
C LEU A 212 -12.84 14.52 5.86
N ALA A 213 -11.58 14.71 5.49
CA ALA A 213 -10.96 16.02 5.24
C ALA A 213 -11.37 16.65 3.88
N GLY A 214 -12.33 16.05 3.17
CA GLY A 214 -12.85 16.54 1.89
C GLY A 214 -11.89 16.37 0.71
N MET A 215 -10.88 15.49 0.83
CA MET A 215 -9.91 15.21 -0.23
C MET A 215 -10.22 13.86 -0.91
N LYS A 216 -9.63 13.65 -2.09
CA LYS A 216 -9.67 12.38 -2.83
C LYS A 216 -8.30 11.72 -2.81
N ILE A 217 -8.23 10.46 -3.26
CA ILE A 217 -6.97 9.75 -3.48
C ILE A 217 -6.56 9.93 -4.95
N SER A 218 -5.45 10.62 -5.19
CA SER A 218 -4.81 10.71 -6.51
C SER A 218 -3.98 9.47 -6.78
N ARG A 219 -3.95 8.99 -8.04
CA ARG A 219 -3.21 7.79 -8.44
C ARG A 219 -2.56 7.97 -9.82
N PRO A 220 -1.30 7.56 -10.01
CA PRO A 220 -0.73 7.44 -11.36
C PRO A 220 -1.49 6.36 -12.16
N PRO A 221 -1.41 6.39 -13.50
CA PRO A 221 -1.89 5.28 -14.34
C PRO A 221 -1.29 3.95 -13.89
N VAL A 222 -2.05 2.86 -14.03
CA VAL A 222 -1.62 1.51 -13.62
C VAL A 222 -0.25 1.17 -14.20
N SER A 223 -0.02 1.39 -15.50
CA SER A 223 1.26 1.17 -16.20
C SER A 223 2.48 1.94 -15.65
N ILE A 224 2.26 2.94 -14.79
CA ILE A 224 3.28 3.74 -14.12
C ILE A 224 3.36 3.37 -12.62
N GLY A 225 2.22 3.07 -11.99
CA GLY A 225 2.10 2.73 -10.57
C GLY A 225 2.63 1.36 -10.14
N HIS A 226 3.52 0.72 -10.92
CA HIS A 226 4.05 -0.62 -10.63
C HIS A 226 5.07 -0.60 -9.49
N TYR A 227 4.91 -1.54 -8.55
CA TYR A 227 5.86 -1.82 -7.47
C TYR A 227 6.12 -3.31 -7.30
N LYS A 228 7.37 -3.63 -6.98
CA LYS A 228 7.80 -4.98 -6.61
C LYS A 228 8.04 -5.06 -5.10
N MET A 229 7.31 -5.93 -4.44
CA MET A 229 7.52 -6.27 -3.04
C MET A 229 8.67 -7.27 -2.88
N VAL A 230 9.63 -6.98 -1.99
CA VAL A 230 10.63 -7.93 -1.50
C VAL A 230 9.90 -9.00 -0.67
N LYS A 231 9.96 -10.26 -1.12
CA LYS A 231 9.22 -11.35 -0.47
C LYS A 231 9.74 -11.62 0.94
N HIS A 232 8.82 -11.78 1.89
CA HIS A 232 9.14 -12.17 3.26
C HIS A 232 8.05 -13.08 3.86
N LYS A 233 8.34 -13.67 5.02
CA LYS A 233 7.37 -14.36 5.88
C LYS A 233 6.80 -13.36 6.88
N SER A 234 5.67 -13.67 7.54
CA SER A 234 5.12 -12.81 8.62
C SER A 234 6.16 -12.50 9.69
N ASP A 235 6.28 -11.23 10.08
CA ASP A 235 7.28 -10.80 11.06
C ASP A 235 6.78 -11.01 12.50
N LYS A 236 7.68 -11.48 13.36
CA LYS A 236 7.43 -11.53 14.80
C LYS A 236 7.38 -10.12 15.37
N GLY A 237 6.35 -9.82 16.17
CA GLY A 237 6.06 -8.48 16.66
C GLY A 237 5.37 -7.58 15.63
N ASN A 238 4.89 -8.12 14.50
CA ASN A 238 3.98 -7.45 13.57
C ASN A 238 2.82 -8.40 13.20
N GLU A 239 2.34 -9.16 14.18
CA GLU A 239 1.20 -10.04 14.04
C GLU A 239 -0.07 -9.25 13.64
N GLU A 240 -1.03 -9.92 13.02
CA GLU A 240 -2.30 -9.31 12.62
C GLU A 240 -3.02 -8.71 13.84
N ASN A 241 -3.42 -7.43 13.74
CA ASN A 241 -4.14 -6.74 14.79
C ASN A 241 -5.59 -7.26 14.89
N PRO A 242 -6.00 -7.91 15.99
CA PRO A 242 -7.36 -8.44 16.13
C PRO A 242 -8.41 -7.33 16.28
N HIS A 243 -8.01 -6.12 16.67
CA HIS A 243 -8.88 -4.97 16.88
C HIS A 243 -8.97 -4.01 15.68
N ARG A 244 -8.37 -4.36 14.53
CA ARG A 244 -8.30 -3.47 13.35
C ARG A 244 -9.66 -2.98 12.87
N PHE A 245 -10.68 -3.84 12.89
CA PHE A 245 -12.04 -3.49 12.50
C PHE A 245 -12.75 -2.63 13.56
N ASP A 246 -12.52 -2.90 14.86
CA ASP A 246 -13.05 -2.08 15.96
C ASP A 246 -12.52 -0.64 15.89
N LEU A 247 -11.24 -0.48 15.53
CA LEU A 247 -10.60 0.82 15.29
C LEU A 247 -11.19 1.50 14.04
N LEU A 248 -11.28 0.77 12.92
CA LEU A 248 -11.74 1.32 11.64
C LEU A 248 -13.18 1.86 11.72
N VAL A 249 -14.08 1.17 12.46
CA VAL A 249 -15.45 1.64 12.73
C VAL A 249 -15.47 2.94 13.55
N ARG A 250 -14.46 3.20 14.39
CA ARG A 250 -14.37 4.39 15.24
C ARG A 250 -13.78 5.61 14.51
N THR A 251 -13.01 5.41 13.43
CA THR A 251 -12.30 6.47 12.67
C THR A 251 -13.10 7.75 12.52
N GLN A 252 -14.37 7.67 12.09
CA GLN A 252 -15.24 8.84 11.87
C GLN A 252 -15.42 9.74 13.10
N ARG A 253 -15.27 9.19 14.31
CA ARG A 253 -15.45 9.88 15.60
C ARG A 253 -14.12 10.21 16.28
N SER A 254 -13.06 9.45 16.03
CA SER A 254 -11.78 9.53 16.76
C SER A 254 -10.63 10.19 15.98
N TRP A 255 -10.71 10.35 14.66
CA TRP A 255 -9.56 10.82 13.86
C TRP A 255 -9.02 12.22 14.24
N THR A 256 -9.87 13.08 14.80
CA THR A 256 -9.46 14.40 15.32
C THR A 256 -8.79 14.34 16.70
N GLN A 257 -8.84 13.18 17.37
CA GLN A 257 -8.32 12.95 18.73
C GLN A 257 -7.10 12.02 18.73
N ASP A 258 -7.04 11.07 17.81
CA ASP A 258 -5.86 10.22 17.57
C ASP A 258 -5.12 10.65 16.28
N GLY A 259 -3.91 11.19 16.42
CA GLY A 259 -3.09 11.57 15.28
C GLY A 259 -1.82 12.34 15.65
N MET A 260 -1.42 13.29 14.81
CA MET A 260 -0.25 14.14 15.05
C MET A 260 -0.39 14.99 16.32
N ASN A 261 -1.61 15.38 16.68
CA ASN A 261 -1.89 16.10 17.92
C ASN A 261 -1.71 15.26 19.21
N SER A 262 -1.88 13.94 19.15
CA SER A 262 -1.71 13.01 20.29
C SER A 262 -0.41 12.20 20.24
N LEU A 263 0.47 12.50 19.27
CA LEU A 263 1.70 11.76 19.02
C LEU A 263 2.69 11.85 20.20
N THR A 264 2.88 10.72 20.87
CA THR A 264 3.81 10.52 22.00
C THR A 264 4.95 9.57 21.64
N TYR A 265 6.20 10.00 21.85
CA TYR A 265 7.42 9.23 21.60
C TYR A 265 8.62 9.88 22.31
N VAL A 266 9.73 9.15 22.40
CA VAL A 266 11.05 9.66 22.80
C VAL A 266 12.02 9.41 21.65
N LEU A 267 12.70 10.45 21.17
CA LEU A 267 13.82 10.31 20.24
C LEU A 267 15.07 9.90 21.03
N LEU A 268 15.51 8.66 20.84
CA LEU A 268 16.67 8.09 21.55
C LEU A 268 17.99 8.43 20.85
N ALA A 269 17.99 8.43 19.51
CA ALA A 269 19.14 8.83 18.71
C ALA A 269 18.71 9.35 17.32
N LYS A 270 19.48 10.30 16.80
CA LYS A 270 19.41 10.78 15.41
C LYS A 270 20.82 10.71 14.82
N GLU A 271 21.02 9.88 13.82
CA GLU A 271 22.33 9.66 13.19
C GLU A 271 22.29 9.96 11.69
N LEU A 272 23.20 10.80 11.21
CA LEU A 272 23.37 11.05 9.78
C LEU A 272 24.27 9.96 9.16
N ARG A 273 23.68 8.83 8.75
CA ARG A 273 24.39 7.76 8.04
C ARG A 273 24.66 8.20 6.59
N PRO A 274 25.61 7.59 5.86
CA PRO A 274 25.94 8.04 4.50
C PRO A 274 24.79 8.01 3.48
N LEU A 275 23.79 7.13 3.71
CA LEU A 275 22.68 6.88 2.77
C LEU A 275 21.30 7.23 3.34
N TYR A 276 21.19 7.55 4.63
CA TYR A 276 19.91 7.91 5.26
C TYR A 276 20.14 8.56 6.63
N THR A 277 19.16 9.32 7.11
CA THR A 277 19.07 9.72 8.51
C THR A 277 18.38 8.61 9.30
N ASN A 278 19.09 8.03 10.28
CA ASN A 278 18.51 7.06 11.20
C ASN A 278 17.85 7.79 12.38
N LEU A 279 16.60 7.47 12.68
CA LEU A 279 15.84 7.99 13.82
C LEU A 279 15.44 6.81 14.72
N THR A 280 16.21 6.56 15.78
CA THR A 280 15.91 5.51 16.76
C THR A 280 14.95 6.06 17.82
N VAL A 281 13.75 5.50 17.91
CA VAL A 281 12.64 6.09 18.69
C VAL A 281 11.92 5.06 19.56
N ASP A 282 11.61 5.43 20.80
CA ASP A 282 10.65 4.71 21.65
C ASP A 282 9.27 5.33 21.48
N ILE A 283 8.30 4.55 21.00
CA ILE A 283 6.91 4.97 20.77
C ILE A 283 5.94 4.42 21.83
N GLY A 284 6.47 3.80 22.88
CA GLY A 284 5.72 3.14 23.94
C GLY A 284 5.40 1.67 23.64
N ARG A 285 4.24 1.22 24.14
CA ARG A 285 3.75 -0.15 24.00
C ARG A 285 2.27 -0.13 23.64
N ASP A 286 1.77 -1.18 23.01
CA ASP A 286 0.32 -1.38 22.84
C ASP A 286 -0.36 -1.46 24.22
N PRO A 287 -1.28 -0.53 24.56
CA PRO A 287 -1.94 -0.54 25.87
C PRO A 287 -2.87 -1.75 26.06
N ARG A 288 -3.22 -2.47 24.98
CA ARG A 288 -4.03 -3.70 25.03
C ARG A 288 -3.19 -4.97 25.15
N ALA A 289 -1.88 -4.90 24.90
CA ALA A 289 -1.02 -6.06 25.07
C ALA A 289 -0.95 -6.44 26.54
N ALA A 290 -1.32 -7.69 26.86
CA ALA A 290 -1.24 -8.21 28.21
C ALA A 290 0.19 -8.02 28.78
N PRO A 291 0.34 -7.60 30.06
CA PRO A 291 1.66 -7.45 30.65
C PRO A 291 2.47 -8.73 30.47
N ARG A 292 3.68 -8.61 29.90
CA ARG A 292 4.61 -9.73 29.78
C ARG A 292 4.78 -10.35 31.17
N ALA A 293 4.33 -11.59 31.30
CA ALA A 293 4.31 -12.26 32.58
C ALA A 293 5.74 -12.34 33.14
N ALA A 294 5.92 -11.95 34.41
CA ALA A 294 7.24 -11.78 35.01
C ALA A 294 8.10 -13.06 34.92
N PRO A 295 9.45 -12.94 34.94
CA PRO A 295 10.32 -14.11 35.05
C PRO A 295 9.88 -15.01 36.22
N GLY A 296 9.70 -16.30 35.97
CA GLY A 296 9.21 -17.27 36.97
C GLY A 296 7.69 -17.32 37.18
N SER A 297 6.88 -16.51 36.49
CA SER A 297 5.42 -16.56 36.63
C SER A 297 4.79 -17.85 36.06
N PRO A 298 3.70 -18.38 36.66
CA PRO A 298 3.05 -19.61 36.20
C PRO A 298 2.53 -19.58 34.76
N ARG A 299 2.15 -18.39 34.25
CA ARG A 299 1.78 -18.21 32.82
C ARG A 299 2.99 -18.44 31.91
N ARG A 300 4.13 -17.83 32.23
CA ARG A 300 5.36 -18.00 31.44
C ARG A 300 5.87 -19.44 31.45
N LEU A 301 5.76 -20.13 32.60
CA LEU A 301 6.11 -21.55 32.71
C LEU A 301 5.19 -22.44 31.86
N ARG A 302 3.87 -22.17 31.85
CA ARG A 302 2.91 -22.83 30.94
C ARG A 302 3.23 -22.57 29.48
N ASP A 303 3.54 -21.33 29.10
CA ASP A 303 3.88 -20.98 27.73
C ASP A 303 5.19 -21.67 27.27
N GLU A 304 6.21 -21.74 28.15
CA GLU A 304 7.46 -22.48 27.88
C GLU A 304 7.27 -24.00 27.81
N MET A 305 6.30 -24.57 28.53
CA MET A 305 5.91 -25.97 28.41
C MET A 305 5.14 -26.27 27.11
N LEU A 306 4.29 -25.34 26.65
CA LEU A 306 3.49 -25.49 25.43
C LEU A 306 4.31 -25.31 24.14
N HIS A 307 5.41 -24.56 24.17
CA HIS A 307 6.23 -24.25 22.99
C HIS A 307 7.50 -25.11 22.85
N LYS A 308 7.66 -26.15 23.68
CA LYS A 308 8.80 -27.05 23.60
C LYS A 308 8.49 -28.19 22.61
N PRO A 309 9.24 -28.35 21.51
CA PRO A 309 9.04 -29.49 20.61
C PRO A 309 9.33 -30.81 21.36
N PRO A 310 8.70 -31.93 20.98
CA PRO A 310 9.01 -33.23 21.56
C PRO A 310 10.50 -33.53 21.35
N ARG A 311 11.16 -34.04 22.39
CA ARG A 311 12.56 -34.48 22.29
C ARG A 311 12.63 -35.67 21.35
N GLY A 312 13.54 -35.59 20.38
CA GLY A 312 13.84 -36.69 19.46
C GLY A 312 14.38 -37.92 20.17
N ASP A 313 14.33 -39.03 19.45
CA ASP A 313 14.39 -40.40 19.96
C ASP A 313 15.65 -40.75 20.77
N LEU A 314 15.44 -41.64 21.75
CA LEU A 314 16.47 -42.53 22.30
C LEU A 314 16.05 -43.98 22.01
N PRO A 315 16.99 -44.89 21.72
CA PRO A 315 16.70 -46.15 21.03
C PRO A 315 16.09 -47.21 21.95
N VAL A 316 15.18 -48.03 21.40
CA VAL A 316 14.60 -49.22 22.05
C VAL A 316 15.08 -50.47 21.31
N PRO A 317 15.54 -51.54 22.01
CA PRO A 317 16.07 -52.75 21.38
C PRO A 317 14.97 -53.69 20.86
N LEU A 318 15.38 -54.68 20.05
CA LEU A 318 14.50 -55.68 19.43
C LEU A 318 13.70 -56.52 20.44
N SER A 319 12.45 -56.84 20.13
CA SER A 319 12.05 -58.16 19.58
C SER A 319 10.53 -58.46 19.66
N LEU A 320 10.14 -59.50 18.91
CA LEU A 320 8.94 -60.33 19.04
C LEU A 320 7.56 -59.73 18.71
N SER A 321 7.18 -60.01 17.47
CA SER A 321 5.81 -60.09 16.95
C SER A 321 4.90 -61.03 17.76
N LEU A 322 3.64 -60.62 17.96
CA LEU A 322 2.52 -61.56 17.99
C LEU A 322 1.30 -60.93 17.30
N SER A 323 0.68 -61.67 16.39
CA SER A 323 -0.47 -61.24 15.59
C SER A 323 -1.80 -61.52 16.30
N LEU A 324 -2.71 -60.54 16.29
CA LEU A 324 -4.13 -60.75 16.61
C LEU A 324 -4.99 -59.92 15.65
N SER A 325 -5.95 -60.59 15.01
CA SER A 325 -6.84 -60.02 14.00
C SER A 325 -8.09 -59.41 14.62
N LEU A 326 -8.51 -58.24 14.12
CA LEU A 326 -9.89 -57.78 14.24
C LEU A 326 -10.35 -57.20 12.90
N SER A 327 -11.54 -57.64 12.46
CA SER A 327 -12.18 -57.26 11.20
C SER A 327 -12.80 -55.85 11.27
N PRO A 328 -12.95 -55.15 10.12
CA PRO A 328 -13.53 -53.80 10.10
C PRO A 328 -15.05 -53.78 10.29
N PRO A 329 -15.63 -52.73 10.89
CA PRO A 329 -17.08 -52.54 11.00
C PRO A 329 -17.73 -52.05 9.70
N PRO A 330 -19.04 -52.31 9.49
CA PRO A 330 -19.76 -51.94 8.27
C PRO A 330 -20.24 -50.46 8.22
N PRO A 331 -20.53 -49.92 7.02
CA PRO A 331 -21.01 -48.55 6.83
C PRO A 331 -22.53 -48.36 7.15
N PRO A 332 -22.97 -47.12 7.43
CA PRO A 332 -24.37 -46.81 7.80
C PRO A 332 -25.35 -46.81 6.61
N PRO A 333 -26.68 -47.00 6.86
CA PRO A 333 -27.70 -47.18 5.82
C PRO A 333 -28.19 -45.88 5.15
N ARG A 334 -28.72 -46.00 3.93
CA ARG A 334 -29.40 -44.93 3.18
C ARG A 334 -30.92 -44.93 3.45
N SER A 335 -31.52 -43.74 3.51
CA SER A 335 -32.98 -43.56 3.62
C SER A 335 -33.73 -43.87 2.31
N PRO A 336 -34.99 -44.35 2.35
CA PRO A 336 -35.73 -44.81 1.18
C PRO A 336 -36.51 -43.69 0.45
N ALA A 337 -36.80 -43.95 -0.83
CA ALA A 337 -37.73 -43.16 -1.65
C ALA A 337 -39.19 -43.61 -1.45
N ALA A 338 -40.14 -42.72 -1.74
CA ALA A 338 -41.57 -42.98 -1.61
C ALA A 338 -42.27 -43.15 -2.98
N ALA A 339 -43.09 -44.21 -3.08
CA ALA A 339 -44.25 -44.30 -3.99
C ALA A 339 -45.52 -43.93 -3.19
N GLY A 340 -46.68 -43.59 -3.75
CA GLY A 340 -47.11 -43.61 -5.16
C GLY A 340 -48.48 -44.28 -5.28
N ASN A 341 -49.56 -43.49 -5.39
CA ASN A 341 -50.96 -43.82 -5.75
C ASN A 341 -51.72 -42.47 -5.88
N GLY A 342 -52.60 -42.19 -6.85
CA GLY A 342 -52.98 -42.91 -8.07
C GLY A 342 -54.49 -42.89 -8.34
N SER A 343 -54.98 -42.01 -9.23
CA SER A 343 -56.27 -42.16 -9.94
C SER A 343 -56.47 -41.19 -11.13
N ASP A 344 -57.04 -41.74 -12.20
CA ASP A 344 -57.84 -41.14 -13.30
C ASP A 344 -57.20 -40.40 -14.50
N THR A 345 -57.77 -40.69 -15.68
CA THR A 345 -57.38 -40.36 -17.08
C THR A 345 -58.63 -39.87 -17.85
N PRO A 346 -58.63 -39.54 -19.18
CA PRO A 346 -57.56 -39.33 -20.19
C PRO A 346 -57.59 -37.89 -20.80
N GLY A 347 -56.84 -37.48 -21.83
CA GLY A 347 -55.73 -38.09 -22.58
C GLY A 347 -55.89 -38.06 -24.12
N LEU A 348 -55.20 -37.13 -24.83
CA LEU A 348 -55.04 -37.11 -26.31
C LEU A 348 -53.64 -36.56 -26.70
N GLY A 349 -53.05 -37.09 -27.79
CA GLY A 349 -51.67 -36.87 -28.25
C GLY A 349 -51.30 -35.45 -28.74
N THR A 350 -50.11 -35.19 -29.30
CA THR A 350 -49.08 -36.05 -29.94
C THR A 350 -47.66 -35.44 -29.83
N ALA A 351 -46.62 -36.13 -30.34
CA ALA A 351 -45.21 -35.72 -30.49
C ALA A 351 -45.01 -34.33 -31.17
N THR A 352 -43.86 -33.62 -31.16
CA THR A 352 -42.44 -33.87 -30.80
C THR A 352 -41.73 -32.50 -30.67
N GLY A 353 -40.58 -32.37 -30.00
CA GLY A 353 -39.71 -31.19 -30.15
C GLY A 353 -38.67 -30.97 -29.04
N THR A 354 -37.44 -30.64 -29.40
CA THR A 354 -36.28 -30.46 -28.51
C THR A 354 -35.82 -28.99 -28.37
N LEU A 355 -34.86 -28.77 -27.46
CA LEU A 355 -34.09 -27.53 -27.18
C LEU A 355 -34.81 -26.40 -26.42
N GLY A 356 -34.58 -26.39 -25.09
CA GLY A 356 -34.77 -25.21 -24.25
C GLY A 356 -33.47 -24.40 -24.13
N THR A 357 -33.58 -23.06 -24.27
CA THR A 357 -32.51 -22.09 -24.01
C THR A 357 -32.65 -21.49 -22.60
N GLU A 358 -31.55 -20.94 -22.06
CA GLU A 358 -31.50 -20.36 -20.71
C GLU A 358 -32.45 -19.15 -20.50
N PRO A 359 -33.03 -18.99 -19.30
CA PRO A 359 -33.52 -17.70 -18.82
C PRO A 359 -32.52 -17.03 -17.86
N ARG A 360 -32.13 -15.78 -18.17
CA ARG A 360 -31.42 -14.91 -17.22
C ARG A 360 -32.35 -14.41 -16.11
N ALA A 361 -31.79 -14.22 -14.92
CA ALA A 361 -32.54 -13.82 -13.73
C ALA A 361 -33.05 -12.37 -13.74
N VAL A 362 -34.16 -12.17 -13.02
CA VAL A 362 -34.82 -10.88 -12.77
C VAL A 362 -34.09 -10.07 -11.70
N GLY A 363 -34.00 -8.76 -11.90
CA GLY A 363 -33.62 -7.78 -10.88
C GLY A 363 -34.66 -6.68 -10.78
N THR A 364 -35.26 -6.49 -9.61
CA THR A 364 -36.29 -5.47 -9.35
C THR A 364 -35.67 -4.11 -9.00
N ALA A 365 -36.26 -3.04 -9.51
CA ALA A 365 -35.94 -1.66 -9.09
C ALA A 365 -37.19 -1.02 -8.47
N THR A 366 -37.03 -0.42 -7.30
CA THR A 366 -38.09 0.28 -6.56
C THR A 366 -38.40 1.64 -7.18
N GLY A 367 -39.69 1.98 -7.23
CA GLY A 367 -40.16 3.22 -7.85
C GLY A 367 -39.99 4.45 -6.97
N ALA A 368 -39.86 5.62 -7.61
CA ALA A 368 -40.01 6.93 -7.00
C ALA A 368 -41.13 7.69 -7.73
N LEU A 369 -42.09 8.22 -6.97
CA LEU A 369 -43.17 9.07 -7.46
C LEU A 369 -42.72 10.54 -7.48
N GLY A 370 -42.95 11.23 -8.59
CA GLY A 370 -42.73 12.66 -8.74
C GLY A 370 -43.46 13.19 -9.97
N THR A 371 -44.39 14.12 -9.78
CA THR A 371 -45.32 14.62 -10.81
C THR A 371 -44.75 15.81 -11.59
N GLU A 372 -44.95 15.83 -12.91
CA GLU A 372 -44.76 17.05 -13.73
C GLU A 372 -45.76 18.17 -13.36
N PRO A 373 -45.47 19.42 -13.78
CA PRO A 373 -46.33 19.93 -14.85
C PRO A 373 -45.63 20.82 -15.93
N ARG A 374 -46.03 20.55 -17.18
CA ARG A 374 -46.32 21.47 -18.30
C ARG A 374 -45.25 22.46 -18.82
N ALA A 375 -45.07 22.40 -20.14
CA ALA A 375 -44.31 23.34 -20.95
C ALA A 375 -45.03 24.66 -21.25
N VAL A 376 -44.24 25.69 -21.57
CA VAL A 376 -44.60 26.85 -22.42
C VAL A 376 -43.45 27.02 -23.41
N GLY A 377 -43.76 27.16 -24.70
CA GLY A 377 -42.76 27.26 -25.77
C GLY A 377 -42.84 28.58 -26.55
N THR A 378 -41.81 28.83 -27.35
CA THR A 378 -41.86 29.75 -28.51
C THR A 378 -41.06 29.13 -29.66
N ALA A 379 -41.53 29.29 -30.89
CA ALA A 379 -40.98 28.62 -32.06
C ALA A 379 -40.41 29.61 -33.09
N THR A 380 -39.26 29.27 -33.65
CA THR A 380 -38.67 29.71 -34.93
C THR A 380 -37.54 28.71 -35.23
N GLY A 381 -37.25 28.26 -36.45
CA GLY A 381 -37.88 28.39 -37.76
C GLY A 381 -37.10 27.45 -38.71
N ALA A 382 -37.78 26.72 -39.60
CA ALA A 382 -37.16 25.57 -40.29
C ALA A 382 -36.42 25.95 -41.59
N LEU A 383 -35.35 25.20 -41.90
CA LEU A 383 -34.81 24.93 -43.23
C LEU A 383 -33.98 23.65 -43.12
N GLY A 384 -34.20 22.66 -43.99
CA GLY A 384 -33.50 21.38 -43.90
C GLY A 384 -33.27 20.74 -45.26
N THR A 385 -32.48 19.66 -45.27
CA THR A 385 -32.53 18.58 -46.28
C THR A 385 -31.76 17.37 -45.73
N GLU A 386 -32.42 16.22 -45.64
CA GLU A 386 -31.76 14.90 -45.68
C GLU A 386 -31.31 14.62 -47.15
N PRO A 387 -30.30 13.77 -47.43
CA PRO A 387 -30.51 12.32 -47.24
C PRO A 387 -29.29 11.38 -47.06
N ARG A 388 -29.64 10.13 -46.70
CA ARG A 388 -28.99 8.84 -47.03
C ARG A 388 -27.74 8.38 -46.29
N ALA A 389 -27.91 7.23 -45.64
CA ALA A 389 -26.86 6.33 -45.18
C ALA A 389 -26.17 5.57 -46.34
N GLY A 390 -24.91 5.19 -46.12
CA GLY A 390 -24.15 4.26 -46.95
C GLY A 390 -23.06 3.60 -46.12
N GLY A 391 -23.31 2.40 -45.61
CA GLY A 391 -22.36 1.65 -44.78
C GLY A 391 -21.57 0.61 -45.59
N THR A 392 -20.33 0.35 -45.18
CA THR A 392 -19.53 -0.79 -45.62
C THR A 392 -18.79 -1.41 -44.42
N GLN A 393 -18.93 -2.73 -44.24
CA GLN A 393 -18.15 -3.51 -43.28
C GLN A 393 -16.85 -4.02 -43.92
N PRO A 394 -15.72 -4.09 -43.18
CA PRO A 394 -14.60 -4.95 -43.55
C PRO A 394 -14.88 -6.42 -43.19
N LYS A 395 -14.68 -7.33 -44.15
CA LYS A 395 -14.66 -8.79 -43.92
C LYS A 395 -13.39 -9.19 -43.17
N ALA A 396 -13.52 -10.11 -42.21
CA ALA A 396 -12.40 -10.93 -41.76
C ALA A 396 -12.17 -12.11 -42.73
N LEU A 397 -10.91 -12.45 -43.00
CA LEU A 397 -10.53 -13.68 -43.69
C LEU A 397 -9.88 -14.64 -42.68
N GLY A 398 -10.39 -15.86 -42.61
CA GLY A 398 -9.73 -17.00 -41.99
C GLY A 398 -9.66 -18.13 -43.00
N THR A 399 -8.58 -18.91 -42.96
CA THR A 399 -8.36 -20.09 -43.82
C THR A 399 -8.27 -21.34 -42.96
N GLU A 400 -9.06 -22.35 -43.30
CA GLU A 400 -9.01 -23.71 -42.72
C GLU A 400 -8.24 -24.68 -43.65
N PRO A 401 -7.86 -25.88 -43.17
CA PRO A 401 -6.73 -26.63 -43.72
C PRO A 401 -7.07 -27.71 -44.77
N GLN A 402 -6.02 -28.20 -45.43
CA GLN A 402 -5.86 -29.58 -45.91
C GLN A 402 -4.51 -30.12 -45.42
#